data_AF-A0A3L8B2D8-F1
#
_entry.id   AF-A0A3L8B2D8-F1
#
_cell.length_a   1.000
_cell.length_b   1.000
_cell.length_c   1.000
_cell.angle_alpha   90.00
_cell.angle_beta   90.00
_cell.angle_gamma   90.00
#
_symmetry.space_group_name_H-M   'P 1'
#
loop_
_entity.id
_entity.type
_entity.pdbx_description
1 polymer ?
#
loop_
_entity_poly.entity_id
_entity_poly.type
_entity_poly.pdbx_seq_one_letter_code
_entity_poly.pdbx_strand_id
1 'polypeptide(L)'
;MTEAATETEESTLDWIWGAIQGDFNKNPTIGQIITNAAITAIPLVDQVADGRDLVANLKALIWDKRYNEMAVWVGLFFTLIGLIPSLGSLLKGVLKLIYRGAKLDDVFRAFNALAKGNAWEWLKKLRAGELRQHADEAARMLKQVFDNIIATLKEALSYVPSWADDLYKNISDLIAEMRAIRDQIDEMFGKITADLEAKLDDLLKQQADNSVEGNSRQTLMMRQEADANAKPPRRLPPLPESMDEVMKRMDDATQKVQQARANGSPLPQSPYTLDDKLAIVEAGLEEKYIVRVIKSSHAKDSGNIGWVNPDTDRSNYWTTTYTQLEHADKDAELIAKAVGTTYDPKTDYTLLVIDAAAAAKQGDITTFIPTYDRIGGLAKSEMTDVDPKLIDQAMTPEYSERYAELFEQAGETGADLSDSDSLVDFAKSQGLSPKETELLKARQIINDKYGANEQFLGIGITKDVNSPDGLGTVETYSLDKKPGLLGDLEQSGVLKRVGLTSY
;
A
#
# COMPACT_ATOMS: atom_id res chain seq x y z
N MET A 1 -13.71 13.66 33.43
CA MET A 1 -13.98 14.40 32.17
C MET A 1 -13.47 13.55 31.03
N THR A 2 -14.25 12.54 30.60
CA THR A 2 -13.84 11.61 29.52
C THR A 2 -15.02 10.82 28.92
N GLU A 3 -16.27 11.27 29.09
CA GLU A 3 -17.47 10.55 28.60
C GLU A 3 -18.16 11.23 27.41
N ALA A 4 -17.75 12.43 27.00
CA ALA A 4 -18.43 13.18 25.93
C ALA A 4 -17.84 12.97 24.51
N ALA A 5 -16.73 12.24 24.37
CA ALA A 5 -16.04 12.06 23.09
C ALA A 5 -16.44 10.76 22.36
N THR A 6 -16.98 9.77 23.07
CA THR A 6 -17.31 8.46 22.51
C THR A 6 -18.71 8.40 21.88
N GLU A 7 -19.70 9.12 22.41
CA GLU A 7 -21.07 9.15 21.84
C GLU A 7 -21.16 9.88 20.48
N THR A 8 -20.26 10.84 20.21
CA THR A 8 -20.26 11.65 18.99
C THR A 8 -19.59 10.96 17.80
N GLU A 9 -18.56 10.13 18.04
CA GLU A 9 -17.90 9.35 17.00
C GLU A 9 -18.79 8.20 16.50
N GLU A 10 -19.46 7.48 17.39
CA GLU A 10 -20.39 6.39 17.04
C GLU A 10 -21.57 6.90 16.19
N SER A 11 -22.17 8.03 16.59
CA SER A 11 -23.25 8.71 15.85
C SER A 11 -22.81 9.23 14.46
N THR A 12 -21.57 9.70 14.36
CA THR A 12 -21.01 10.20 13.08
C THR A 12 -20.71 9.03 12.13
N LEU A 13 -20.18 7.93 12.64
CA LEU A 13 -19.91 6.73 11.86
C LEU A 13 -21.20 6.04 11.40
N ASP A 14 -22.24 5.98 12.23
CA ASP A 14 -23.56 5.47 11.88
C ASP A 14 -24.24 6.30 10.79
N TRP A 15 -24.10 7.63 10.86
CA TRP A 15 -24.61 8.54 9.83
C TRP A 15 -23.88 8.35 8.49
N ILE A 16 -22.55 8.25 8.52
CA ILE A 16 -21.72 8.00 7.32
C ILE A 16 -22.08 6.63 6.72
N TRP A 17 -22.23 5.60 7.56
CA TRP A 17 -22.59 4.25 7.14
C TRP A 17 -23.99 4.19 6.50
N GLY A 18 -24.97 4.84 7.11
CA GLY A 18 -26.32 4.94 6.54
C GLY A 18 -26.38 5.74 5.24
N ALA A 19 -25.43 6.64 4.98
CA ALA A 19 -25.35 7.42 3.75
C ALA A 19 -24.65 6.66 2.61
N ILE A 20 -23.67 5.81 2.95
CA ILE A 20 -23.00 4.90 2.02
C ILE A 20 -23.92 3.75 1.58
N GLN A 21 -24.86 3.31 2.43
CA GLN A 21 -25.84 2.26 2.10
C GLN A 21 -26.82 2.62 0.97
N GLY A 22 -26.92 3.88 0.55
CA GLY A 22 -27.61 4.31 -0.68
C GLY A 22 -29.05 3.78 -0.83
N ASP A 23 -29.36 3.26 -2.02
CA ASP A 23 -30.70 2.80 -2.47
C ASP A 23 -31.27 1.59 -1.69
N PHE A 24 -30.49 1.00 -0.77
CA PHE A 24 -30.96 -0.09 0.10
C PHE A 24 -31.73 0.42 1.33
N ASN A 25 -31.72 1.73 1.60
CA ASN A 25 -32.55 2.36 2.63
C ASN A 25 -33.92 2.76 2.07
N LYS A 26 -34.99 2.11 2.54
CA LYS A 26 -36.36 2.34 2.06
C LYS A 26 -36.96 3.71 2.42
N ASN A 27 -36.35 4.44 3.37
CA ASN A 27 -36.77 5.79 3.79
C ASN A 27 -35.54 6.68 4.06
N PRO A 28 -34.83 7.16 3.02
CA PRO A 28 -33.60 7.93 3.19
C PRO A 28 -33.88 9.36 3.71
N THR A 29 -33.05 9.84 4.62
CA THR A 29 -33.04 11.24 5.06
C THR A 29 -32.51 12.16 3.95
N ILE A 30 -32.81 13.46 4.01
CA ILE A 30 -32.27 14.47 3.08
C ILE A 30 -30.73 14.41 3.03
N GLY A 31 -30.08 14.13 4.17
CA GLY A 31 -28.63 13.96 4.24
C GLY A 31 -28.10 12.80 3.40
N GLN A 32 -28.79 11.66 3.46
CA GLN A 32 -28.41 10.44 2.72
C GLN A 32 -28.65 10.59 1.20
N ILE A 33 -29.70 11.31 0.80
CA ILE A 33 -29.98 11.62 -0.62
C ILE A 33 -28.85 12.50 -1.21
N ILE A 34 -28.44 13.53 -0.47
CA ILE A 34 -27.34 14.42 -0.87
C ILE A 34 -26.02 13.64 -0.98
N THR A 35 -25.72 12.79 0.00
CA THR A 35 -24.52 11.95 -0.01
C THR A 35 -24.51 10.99 -1.20
N ASN A 36 -25.64 10.34 -1.51
CA ASN A 36 -25.74 9.46 -2.67
C ASN A 36 -25.50 10.24 -3.98
N ALA A 37 -26.09 11.43 -4.11
CA ALA A 37 -25.86 12.32 -5.25
C ALA A 37 -24.39 12.79 -5.35
N ALA A 38 -23.71 12.95 -4.22
CA ALA A 38 -22.30 13.35 -4.18
C ALA A 38 -21.36 12.21 -4.62
N ILE A 39 -21.59 11.00 -4.11
CA ILE A 39 -20.81 9.80 -4.45
C ILE A 39 -20.96 9.48 -5.94
N THR A 40 -22.19 9.47 -6.46
CA THR A 40 -22.48 9.17 -7.87
C THR A 40 -22.02 10.25 -8.86
N ALA A 41 -21.73 11.47 -8.38
CA ALA A 41 -21.31 12.58 -9.22
C ALA A 41 -19.85 12.53 -9.67
N ILE A 42 -18.99 11.80 -8.94
CA ILE A 42 -17.57 11.67 -9.28
C ILE A 42 -17.39 10.39 -10.10
N PRO A 43 -16.99 10.47 -11.38
CA PRO A 43 -16.61 9.28 -12.12
C PRO A 43 -15.42 8.64 -11.40
N LEU A 44 -15.52 7.34 -11.08
CA LEU A 44 -14.50 6.49 -10.42
C LEU A 44 -14.54 6.43 -8.87
N VAL A 45 -15.55 6.98 -8.18
CA VAL A 45 -15.79 6.61 -6.77
C VAL A 45 -16.51 5.25 -6.74
N ASP A 46 -15.78 4.19 -7.10
CA ASP A 46 -16.25 2.80 -7.03
C ASP A 46 -15.75 2.08 -5.76
N GLN A 47 -15.16 2.83 -4.80
CA GLN A 47 -14.59 2.30 -3.55
C GLN A 47 -15.23 2.94 -2.31
N VAL A 48 -15.60 2.10 -1.33
CA VAL A 48 -16.22 2.50 -0.06
C VAL A 48 -15.30 3.42 0.77
N ALA A 49 -13.98 3.21 0.70
CA ALA A 49 -13.00 3.97 1.47
C ALA A 49 -12.86 5.43 0.99
N ASP A 50 -12.80 5.64 -0.32
CA ASP A 50 -12.70 6.96 -0.95
C ASP A 50 -14.01 7.74 -0.85
N GLY A 51 -15.15 7.05 -0.99
CA GLY A 51 -16.47 7.60 -0.70
C GLY A 51 -16.58 8.07 0.75
N ARG A 52 -16.04 7.32 1.72
CA ARG A 52 -16.08 7.67 3.14
C ARG A 52 -15.34 8.97 3.44
N ASP A 53 -14.11 9.13 2.93
CA ASP A 53 -13.30 10.32 3.17
C ASP A 53 -13.89 11.55 2.46
N LEU A 54 -14.43 11.38 1.25
CA LEU A 54 -15.15 12.45 0.57
C LEU A 54 -16.39 12.87 1.37
N VAL A 55 -17.21 11.91 1.80
CA VAL A 55 -18.43 12.16 2.59
C VAL A 55 -18.10 12.81 3.93
N ALA A 56 -17.02 12.41 4.59
CA ALA A 56 -16.58 13.03 5.84
C ALA A 56 -16.18 14.51 5.62
N ASN A 57 -15.45 14.82 4.55
CA ASN A 57 -15.07 16.19 4.23
C ASN A 57 -16.29 17.03 3.80
N LEU A 58 -17.21 16.47 3.01
CA LEU A 58 -18.46 17.13 2.65
C LEU A 58 -19.35 17.35 3.87
N LYS A 59 -19.43 16.38 4.80
CA LYS A 59 -20.11 16.53 6.09
C LYS A 59 -19.58 17.73 6.86
N ALA A 60 -18.26 17.78 7.05
CA ALA A 60 -17.60 18.86 7.76
C ALA A 60 -17.87 20.23 7.09
N LEU A 61 -17.81 20.25 5.76
CA LEU A 61 -17.96 21.48 4.97
C LEU A 61 -19.41 22.00 4.99
N ILE A 62 -20.38 21.11 4.77
CA ILE A 62 -21.79 21.44 4.52
C ILE A 62 -22.61 21.43 5.82
N TRP A 63 -22.58 20.34 6.57
CA TRP A 63 -23.47 20.13 7.71
C TRP A 63 -22.88 20.65 9.03
N ASP A 64 -21.57 20.48 9.22
CA ASP A 64 -20.89 21.05 10.39
C ASP A 64 -20.59 22.55 10.18
N LYS A 65 -20.90 23.09 8.99
CA LYS A 65 -20.74 24.50 8.60
C LYS A 65 -19.31 25.03 8.78
N ARG A 66 -18.32 24.17 8.56
CA ARG A 66 -16.90 24.48 8.72
C ARG A 66 -16.24 25.00 7.43
N TYR A 67 -17.03 25.52 6.49
CA TYR A 67 -16.53 26.12 5.25
C TYR A 67 -15.69 27.38 5.45
N ASN A 68 -15.61 27.92 6.67
CA ASN A 68 -14.72 29.01 7.04
C ASN A 68 -13.31 28.51 7.43
N GLU A 69 -13.13 27.20 7.64
CA GLU A 69 -11.89 26.61 8.13
C GLU A 69 -11.02 26.10 6.97
N MET A 70 -9.85 26.70 6.77
CA MET A 70 -8.90 26.27 5.72
C MET A 70 -8.52 24.79 5.84
N ALA A 71 -8.44 24.23 7.05
CA ALA A 71 -8.11 22.82 7.26
C ALA A 71 -9.10 21.84 6.60
N VAL A 72 -10.39 22.19 6.55
CA VAL A 72 -11.42 21.37 5.89
C VAL A 72 -11.24 21.40 4.37
N TRP A 73 -10.93 22.58 3.81
CA TRP A 73 -10.63 22.72 2.39
C TRP A 73 -9.34 22.00 1.99
N VAL A 74 -8.31 22.01 2.83
CA VAL A 74 -7.07 21.25 2.63
C VAL A 74 -7.33 19.75 2.64
N GLY A 75 -8.15 19.26 3.59
CA GLY A 75 -8.57 17.86 3.64
C GLY A 75 -9.31 17.44 2.37
N LEU A 76 -10.26 18.25 1.91
CA LEU A 76 -11.03 18.01 0.70
C LEU A 76 -10.17 18.09 -0.56
N PHE A 77 -9.26 19.06 -0.66
CA PHE A 77 -8.30 19.20 -1.75
C PHE A 77 -7.45 17.93 -1.92
N PHE A 78 -6.83 17.44 -0.84
CA PHE A 78 -6.03 16.21 -0.90
C PHE A 78 -6.87 14.96 -1.16
N THR A 79 -8.12 14.93 -0.70
CA THR A 79 -9.04 13.82 -0.98
C THR A 79 -9.30 13.76 -2.48
N LEU A 80 -9.72 14.87 -3.09
CA LEU A 80 -10.04 14.95 -4.52
C LEU A 80 -8.81 14.75 -5.42
N ILE A 81 -7.64 15.26 -5.04
CA ILE A 81 -6.39 14.96 -5.76
C ILE A 81 -6.13 13.45 -5.76
N GLY A 82 -6.42 12.75 -4.66
CA GLY A 82 -6.33 11.29 -4.57
C GLY A 82 -7.25 10.56 -5.53
N LEU A 83 -8.42 11.13 -5.85
CA LEU A 83 -9.42 10.55 -6.76
C LEU A 83 -9.07 10.75 -8.25
N ILE A 84 -8.03 11.52 -8.59
CA ILE A 84 -7.61 11.69 -10.00
C ILE A 84 -6.92 10.39 -10.47
N PRO A 85 -7.46 9.69 -11.49
CA PRO A 85 -6.91 8.42 -11.94
C PRO A 85 -5.46 8.55 -12.40
N SER A 86 -4.71 7.46 -12.28
CA SER A 86 -3.32 7.25 -12.77
C SER A 86 -2.18 8.03 -12.10
N LEU A 87 -2.44 9.07 -11.28
CA LEU A 87 -1.40 9.86 -10.61
C LEU A 87 -1.78 10.35 -9.19
N GLY A 88 -3.05 10.24 -8.79
CA GLY A 88 -3.62 10.93 -7.62
C GLY A 88 -3.02 10.57 -6.27
N SER A 89 -2.80 9.29 -5.98
CA SER A 89 -2.30 8.82 -4.67
C SER A 89 -0.83 9.18 -4.42
N LEU A 90 0.04 8.98 -5.41
CA LEU A 90 1.43 9.46 -5.40
C LEU A 90 1.46 10.99 -5.22
N LEU A 91 0.71 11.71 -6.05
CA LEU A 91 0.66 13.16 -6.03
C LEU A 91 0.16 13.69 -4.67
N LYS A 92 -0.93 13.11 -4.13
CA LYS A 92 -1.47 13.41 -2.79
C LYS A 92 -0.41 13.20 -1.72
N GLY A 93 0.32 12.09 -1.75
CA GLY A 93 1.38 11.77 -0.79
C GLY A 93 2.52 12.81 -0.81
N VAL A 94 3.04 13.10 -2.00
CA VAL A 94 4.13 14.08 -2.19
C VAL A 94 3.68 15.50 -1.81
N LEU A 95 2.49 15.93 -2.22
CA LEU A 95 1.97 17.24 -1.85
C LEU A 95 1.70 17.40 -0.35
N LYS A 96 1.26 16.34 0.34
CA LYS A 96 1.13 16.35 1.81
C LYS A 96 2.47 16.59 2.50
N LEU A 97 3.55 16.00 1.99
CA LEU A 97 4.90 16.20 2.53
C LEU A 97 5.38 17.63 2.28
N ILE A 98 5.20 18.15 1.06
CA ILE A 98 5.52 19.54 0.71
C ILE A 98 4.75 20.52 1.60
N TYR A 99 3.43 20.29 1.76
CA TYR A 99 2.57 21.11 2.62
C TYR A 99 3.07 21.17 4.07
N ARG A 100 3.49 20.03 4.61
CA ARG A 100 4.07 19.90 5.97
C ARG A 100 5.49 20.48 6.10
N GLY A 101 6.10 20.93 5.00
CA GLY A 101 7.46 21.47 5.00
C GLY A 101 8.54 20.41 5.18
N ALA A 102 8.31 19.19 4.68
CA ALA A 102 9.32 18.14 4.65
C ALA A 102 10.57 18.58 3.87
N LYS A 103 11.74 17.99 4.16
CA LYS A 103 12.98 18.33 3.44
C LYS A 103 12.97 17.71 2.03
N LEU A 104 13.77 18.28 1.13
CA LEU A 104 13.88 17.79 -0.26
C LEU A 104 14.21 16.30 -0.33
N ASP A 105 15.12 15.83 0.52
CA ASP A 105 15.50 14.41 0.60
C ASP A 105 14.32 13.52 1.01
N ASP A 106 13.47 13.98 1.95
CA ASP A 106 12.27 13.24 2.37
C ASP A 106 11.24 13.16 1.24
N VAL A 107 11.10 14.25 0.48
CA VAL A 107 10.22 14.32 -0.71
C VAL A 107 10.75 13.42 -1.83
N PHE A 108 12.06 13.40 -2.08
CA PHE A 108 12.67 12.51 -3.05
C PHE A 108 12.55 11.04 -2.65
N ARG A 109 12.76 10.73 -1.37
CA ARG A 109 12.59 9.37 -0.85
C ARG A 109 11.14 8.89 -1.03
N ALA A 110 10.16 9.72 -0.70
CA ALA A 110 8.75 9.39 -0.90
C ALA A 110 8.39 9.24 -2.38
N PHE A 111 8.91 10.11 -3.26
CA PHE A 111 8.71 10.00 -4.70
C PHE A 111 9.33 8.72 -5.26
N ASN A 112 10.58 8.43 -4.94
CA ASN A 112 11.30 7.26 -5.45
C ASN A 112 10.75 5.94 -4.90
N ALA A 113 10.11 5.94 -3.72
CA ALA A 113 9.42 4.78 -3.17
C ALA A 113 8.13 4.43 -3.94
N LEU A 114 7.52 5.41 -4.61
CA LEU A 114 6.19 5.30 -5.21
C LEU A 114 6.18 5.44 -6.73
N ALA A 115 7.26 5.95 -7.34
CA ALA A 115 7.33 6.23 -8.77
C ALA A 115 8.74 6.06 -9.34
N LYS A 116 8.80 5.65 -10.61
CA LYS A 116 10.05 5.71 -11.39
C LYS A 116 10.26 7.09 -11.99
N GLY A 117 11.47 7.58 -11.90
CA GLY A 117 11.91 8.76 -12.63
C GLY A 117 12.86 9.61 -11.82
N ASN A 118 13.26 10.74 -12.39
CA ASN A 118 14.04 11.71 -11.66
C ASN A 118 13.08 12.58 -10.84
N ALA A 119 13.03 12.37 -9.52
CA ALA A 119 12.18 13.11 -8.59
C ALA A 119 12.32 14.63 -8.74
N TRP A 120 13.53 15.10 -9.00
CA TRP A 120 13.82 16.51 -9.23
C TRP A 120 13.18 17.05 -10.51
N GLU A 121 13.32 16.36 -11.64
CA GLU A 121 12.67 16.76 -12.89
C GLU A 121 11.14 16.64 -12.79
N TRP A 122 10.63 15.67 -12.02
CA TRP A 122 9.22 15.57 -11.74
C TRP A 122 8.71 16.75 -10.90
N LEU A 123 9.39 17.12 -9.80
CA LEU A 123 9.04 18.30 -9.01
C LEU A 123 9.09 19.59 -9.83
N LYS A 124 10.04 19.72 -10.76
CA LYS A 124 10.09 20.85 -11.69
C LYS A 124 8.90 20.90 -12.63
N LYS A 125 8.49 19.76 -13.20
CA LYS A 125 7.28 19.67 -14.04
C LYS A 125 6.02 19.98 -13.25
N LEU A 126 5.94 19.42 -12.04
CA LEU A 126 4.88 19.70 -11.09
C LEU A 126 4.76 21.21 -10.84
N ARG A 127 5.89 21.87 -10.54
CA ARG A 127 5.94 23.32 -10.34
C ARG A 127 5.64 24.13 -11.60
N ALA A 128 6.03 23.63 -12.76
CA ALA A 128 5.90 24.32 -14.05
C ALA A 128 4.46 24.36 -14.60
N GLY A 129 3.52 23.66 -13.95
CA GLY A 129 2.10 23.80 -14.26
C GLY A 129 1.24 22.59 -13.95
N GLU A 130 1.81 21.39 -13.81
CA GLU A 130 1.00 20.18 -13.57
C GLU A 130 0.26 20.26 -12.23
N LEU A 131 0.86 20.84 -11.18
CA LEU A 131 0.18 21.06 -9.90
C LEU A 131 -1.12 21.86 -10.07
N ARG A 132 -1.07 22.89 -10.90
CA ARG A 132 -2.21 23.77 -11.15
C ARG A 132 -3.27 23.08 -12.01
N GLN A 133 -2.84 22.27 -12.99
CA GLN A 133 -3.75 21.45 -13.79
C GLN A 133 -4.53 20.44 -12.91
N HIS A 134 -3.84 19.76 -11.99
CA HIS A 134 -4.47 18.84 -11.06
C HIS A 134 -5.38 19.54 -10.04
N ALA A 135 -4.97 20.71 -9.55
CA ALA A 135 -5.83 21.54 -8.70
C ALA A 135 -7.10 21.99 -9.43
N ASP A 136 -7.00 22.39 -10.70
CA ASP A 136 -8.14 22.78 -11.54
C ASP A 136 -9.05 21.58 -11.86
N GLU A 137 -8.50 20.39 -12.02
CA GLU A 137 -9.26 19.14 -12.14
C GLU A 137 -10.01 18.81 -10.85
N ALA A 138 -9.34 18.87 -9.69
CA ALA A 138 -9.98 18.67 -8.39
C ALA A 138 -11.09 19.71 -8.14
N ALA A 139 -10.88 20.98 -8.49
CA ALA A 139 -11.88 22.03 -8.38
C ALA A 139 -13.09 21.75 -9.29
N ARG A 140 -12.88 21.28 -10.52
CA ARG A 140 -13.95 20.89 -11.44
C ARG A 140 -14.76 19.71 -10.92
N MET A 141 -14.10 18.66 -10.41
CA MET A 141 -14.78 17.53 -9.79
C MET A 141 -15.67 17.97 -8.62
N LEU A 142 -15.14 18.82 -7.73
CA LEU A 142 -15.93 19.31 -6.59
C LEU A 142 -17.12 20.18 -7.04
N LYS A 143 -16.93 21.05 -8.03
CA LYS A 143 -18.03 21.85 -8.58
C LYS A 143 -19.12 20.96 -9.18
N GLN A 144 -18.75 19.89 -9.87
CA GLN A 144 -19.68 18.93 -10.43
C GLN A 144 -20.48 18.20 -9.32
N VAL A 145 -19.81 17.81 -8.23
CA VAL A 145 -20.47 17.28 -7.03
C VAL A 145 -21.51 18.26 -6.49
N PHE A 146 -21.14 19.52 -6.28
CA PHE A 146 -22.06 20.54 -5.80
C PHE A 146 -23.21 20.82 -6.78
N ASP A 147 -22.93 20.86 -8.09
CA ASP A 147 -23.95 21.06 -9.12
C ASP A 147 -24.98 19.92 -9.12
N ASN A 148 -24.52 18.68 -8.98
CA ASN A 148 -25.38 17.50 -8.94
C ASN A 148 -26.21 17.45 -7.64
N ILE A 149 -25.62 17.78 -6.50
CA ILE A 149 -26.36 17.93 -5.22
C ILE A 149 -27.46 18.99 -5.37
N ILE A 150 -27.11 20.17 -5.90
CA ILE A 150 -28.06 21.28 -6.09
C ILE A 150 -29.18 20.87 -7.06
N ALA A 151 -28.86 20.17 -8.14
CA ALA A 151 -29.85 19.67 -9.10
C ALA A 151 -30.82 18.69 -8.42
N THR A 152 -30.30 17.72 -7.67
CA THR A 152 -31.08 16.73 -6.92
C THR A 152 -31.99 17.39 -5.89
N LEU A 153 -31.49 18.40 -5.17
CA LEU A 153 -32.29 19.15 -4.19
C LEU A 153 -33.40 19.98 -4.84
N LYS A 154 -33.15 20.58 -6.02
CA LYS A 154 -34.18 21.29 -6.79
C LYS A 154 -35.25 20.35 -7.30
N GLU A 155 -34.86 19.17 -7.75
CA GLU A 155 -35.80 18.12 -8.15
C GLU A 155 -36.65 17.68 -6.95
N ALA A 156 -36.04 17.39 -5.81
CA ALA A 156 -36.75 17.07 -4.57
C ALA A 156 -37.74 18.19 -4.17
N LEU A 157 -37.34 19.46 -4.31
CA LEU A 157 -38.20 20.62 -4.04
C LEU A 157 -39.45 20.65 -4.91
N SER A 158 -39.38 20.15 -6.16
CA SER A 158 -40.53 20.10 -7.08
C SER A 158 -41.63 19.14 -6.63
N TYR A 159 -41.30 18.17 -5.77
CA TYR A 159 -42.24 17.22 -5.19
C TYR A 159 -42.80 17.66 -3.82
N VAL A 160 -42.33 18.80 -3.28
CA VAL A 160 -42.81 19.32 -1.99
C VAL A 160 -44.23 19.87 -2.15
N PRO A 161 -45.22 19.38 -1.38
CA PRO A 161 -46.58 19.90 -1.45
C PRO A 161 -46.65 21.37 -1.03
N SER A 162 -47.57 22.13 -1.64
CA SER A 162 -47.74 23.57 -1.39
C SER A 162 -48.14 23.95 0.05
N TRP A 163 -48.47 22.98 0.90
CA TRP A 163 -48.80 23.19 2.31
C TRP A 163 -47.59 22.99 3.25
N ALA A 164 -46.44 22.52 2.73
CA ALA A 164 -45.24 22.22 3.50
C ALA A 164 -44.19 23.34 3.41
N ASP A 165 -44.60 24.57 3.73
CA ASP A 165 -43.78 25.78 3.57
C ASP A 165 -42.42 25.72 4.30
N ASP A 166 -42.39 25.13 5.51
CA ASP A 166 -41.15 25.00 6.28
C ASP A 166 -40.13 24.06 5.61
N LEU A 167 -40.60 22.96 5.02
CA LEU A 167 -39.74 22.03 4.29
C LEU A 167 -39.21 22.66 3.00
N TYR A 168 -40.08 23.40 2.29
CA TYR A 168 -39.70 24.16 1.10
C TYR A 168 -38.59 25.17 1.44
N LYS A 169 -38.79 25.94 2.52
CA LYS A 169 -37.82 26.93 2.98
C LYS A 169 -36.48 26.29 3.36
N ASN A 170 -36.50 25.20 4.13
CA ASN A 170 -35.27 24.51 4.56
C ASN A 170 -34.44 23.99 3.38
N ILE A 171 -35.08 23.38 2.37
CA ILE A 171 -34.38 22.90 1.17
C ILE A 171 -33.87 24.07 0.32
N SER A 172 -34.66 25.14 0.19
CA SER A 172 -34.25 26.35 -0.54
C SER A 172 -33.05 27.04 0.11
N ASP A 173 -33.04 27.16 1.44
CA ASP A 173 -31.92 27.74 2.20
C ASP A 173 -30.66 26.87 2.04
N LEU A 174 -30.80 25.54 2.11
CA LEU A 174 -29.70 24.60 1.86
C LEU A 174 -29.13 24.73 0.45
N ILE A 175 -29.98 24.88 -0.58
CA ILE A 175 -29.53 25.14 -1.96
C ILE A 175 -28.73 26.44 -2.05
N ALA A 176 -29.17 27.50 -1.36
CA ALA A 176 -28.46 28.77 -1.34
C ALA A 176 -27.09 28.64 -0.64
N GLU A 177 -27.03 27.93 0.48
CA GLU A 177 -25.78 27.60 1.18
C GLU A 177 -24.83 26.78 0.27
N MET A 178 -25.33 25.76 -0.43
CA MET A 178 -24.52 24.95 -1.35
C MET A 178 -23.92 25.78 -2.48
N ARG A 179 -24.67 26.73 -3.04
CA ARG A 179 -24.15 27.65 -4.07
C ARG A 179 -23.05 28.56 -3.51
N ALA A 180 -23.26 29.11 -2.32
CA ALA A 180 -22.27 29.98 -1.69
C ALA A 180 -20.96 29.24 -1.39
N ILE A 181 -21.01 27.95 -1.02
CA ILE A 181 -19.82 27.11 -0.84
C ILE A 181 -19.18 26.78 -2.19
N ARG A 182 -19.98 26.40 -3.20
CA ARG A 182 -19.50 26.11 -4.55
C ARG A 182 -18.73 27.28 -5.16
N ASP A 183 -19.21 28.50 -4.96
CA ASP A 183 -18.59 29.70 -5.50
C ASP A 183 -17.25 30.06 -4.82
N GLN A 184 -16.95 29.47 -3.65
CA GLN A 184 -15.66 29.62 -2.95
C GLN A 184 -14.59 28.63 -3.43
N ILE A 185 -14.95 27.58 -4.18
CA ILE A 185 -14.04 26.47 -4.51
C ILE A 185 -12.76 26.97 -5.19
N ASP A 186 -12.88 27.81 -6.22
CA ASP A 186 -11.71 28.30 -6.97
C ASP A 186 -10.78 29.14 -6.11
N GLU A 187 -11.35 29.99 -5.24
CA GLU A 187 -10.58 30.82 -4.33
C GLU A 187 -9.81 29.96 -3.32
N MET A 188 -10.49 28.99 -2.71
CA MET A 188 -9.90 28.15 -1.67
C MET A 188 -8.84 27.20 -2.24
N PHE A 189 -9.13 26.54 -3.36
CA PHE A 189 -8.14 25.66 -4.02
C PHE A 189 -6.99 26.48 -4.61
N GLY A 190 -7.26 27.69 -5.09
CA GLY A 190 -6.22 28.63 -5.51
C GLY A 190 -5.28 29.02 -4.38
N LYS A 191 -5.80 29.30 -3.17
CA LYS A 191 -4.97 29.59 -1.98
C LYS A 191 -4.09 28.39 -1.58
N ILE A 192 -4.66 27.18 -1.55
CA ILE A 192 -3.92 25.95 -1.22
C ILE A 192 -2.82 25.69 -2.25
N THR A 193 -3.16 25.83 -3.53
CA THR A 193 -2.22 25.65 -4.65
C THR A 193 -1.08 26.65 -4.58
N ALA A 194 -1.37 27.92 -4.30
CA ALA A 194 -0.35 28.97 -4.16
C ALA A 194 0.60 28.69 -2.98
N ASP A 195 0.09 28.20 -1.85
CA ASP A 195 0.92 27.81 -0.70
C ASP A 195 1.83 26.62 -1.05
N LEU A 196 1.29 25.61 -1.72
CA LEU A 196 2.06 24.46 -2.22
C LEU A 196 3.14 24.88 -3.24
N GLU A 197 2.81 25.78 -4.17
CA GLU A 197 3.77 26.34 -5.13
C GLU A 197 4.91 27.09 -4.42
N ALA A 198 4.60 27.89 -3.39
CA ALA A 198 5.60 28.62 -2.62
C ALA A 198 6.54 27.68 -1.86
N LYS A 199 5.98 26.65 -1.19
CA LYS A 199 6.76 25.62 -0.50
C LYS A 199 7.62 24.80 -1.46
N LEU A 200 7.09 24.51 -2.65
CA LEU A 200 7.81 23.84 -3.70
C LEU A 200 8.94 24.72 -4.26
N ASP A 201 8.73 26.02 -4.44
CA ASP A 201 9.78 26.97 -4.82
C ASP A 201 10.92 27.00 -3.80
N ASP A 202 10.60 26.98 -2.51
CA ASP A 202 11.62 26.96 -1.45
C ASP A 202 12.40 25.65 -1.41
N LEU A 203 11.73 24.52 -1.67
CA LEU A 203 12.37 23.21 -1.83
C LEU A 203 13.31 23.17 -3.03
N LEU A 204 12.91 23.74 -4.16
CA LEU A 204 13.74 23.80 -5.37
C LEU A 204 14.94 24.74 -5.18
N LYS A 205 14.83 25.82 -4.40
CA LYS A 205 15.97 26.71 -4.10
C LYS A 205 17.04 26.04 -3.24
N GLN A 206 16.67 25.17 -2.30
CA GLN A 206 17.62 24.48 -1.41
C GLN A 206 18.67 23.63 -2.18
N GLN A 207 18.32 23.11 -3.36
CA GLN A 207 19.28 22.38 -4.21
C GLN A 207 20.16 23.30 -5.04
N ALA A 208 19.66 24.47 -5.47
CA ALA A 208 20.42 25.43 -6.27
C ALA A 208 21.58 26.03 -5.47
N ASP A 209 21.39 26.32 -4.19
CA ASP A 209 22.45 26.83 -3.31
C ASP A 209 23.54 25.79 -2.99
N ASN A 210 23.22 24.50 -3.06
CA ASN A 210 24.18 23.39 -2.90
C ASN A 210 24.95 23.05 -4.20
N SER A 211 24.72 23.77 -5.30
CA SER A 211 25.29 23.45 -6.63
C SER A 211 26.44 24.35 -7.09
N VAL A 212 26.94 25.28 -6.25
CA VAL A 212 28.19 26.00 -6.51
C VAL A 212 29.38 25.22 -5.95
N GLU A 213 29.75 24.17 -6.67
CA GLU A 213 31.09 23.57 -6.87
C GLU A 213 31.00 22.05 -7.05
N GLY A 214 31.42 21.57 -8.23
CA GLY A 214 31.92 20.21 -8.40
C GLY A 214 31.08 19.30 -9.29
N ASN A 215 31.63 19.01 -10.48
CA ASN A 215 31.08 18.13 -11.49
C ASN A 215 30.58 16.77 -10.97
N SER A 216 29.42 16.40 -11.52
CA SER A 216 28.74 15.11 -11.48
C SER A 216 29.65 13.93 -11.84
N ARG A 217 30.12 13.23 -10.80
CA ARG A 217 30.33 11.76 -10.70
C ARG A 217 31.11 11.33 -9.46
N GLN A 218 31.63 12.25 -8.64
CA GLN A 218 32.37 11.93 -7.42
C GLN A 218 31.67 12.28 -6.09
N THR A 219 30.51 12.94 -6.12
CA THR A 219 29.81 13.39 -4.90
C THR A 219 28.99 12.31 -4.17
N LEU A 220 28.96 11.08 -4.70
CA LEU A 220 28.42 9.90 -3.99
C LEU A 220 29.47 9.19 -3.12
N MET A 221 30.71 9.69 -3.05
CA MET A 221 31.76 9.19 -2.17
C MET A 221 32.53 10.34 -1.49
N MET A 222 31.96 10.96 -0.45
CA MET A 222 32.74 11.51 0.67
C MET A 222 31.84 11.83 1.89
N ARG A 223 32.04 11.00 2.93
CA ARG A 223 31.80 11.21 4.38
C ARG A 223 30.93 12.39 4.81
N GLN A 224 29.80 12.05 5.46
CA GLN A 224 29.38 12.77 6.67
C GLN A 224 30.55 12.77 7.66
N GLU A 225 31.14 13.93 7.89
CA GLU A 225 31.83 14.18 9.14
C GLU A 225 30.77 14.31 10.24
N ALA A 226 31.00 13.53 11.29
CA ALA A 226 30.11 13.36 12.41
C ALA A 226 29.91 14.68 13.15
N ASP A 227 28.64 15.01 13.37
CA ASP A 227 28.23 15.97 14.38
C ASP A 227 28.67 15.41 15.76
N ALA A 228 29.62 16.08 16.40
CA ALA A 228 30.33 15.56 17.59
C ALA A 228 29.45 15.41 18.85
N ASN A 229 28.16 15.75 18.76
CA ASN A 229 27.15 15.53 19.79
C ASN A 229 25.95 14.68 19.33
N ALA A 230 25.95 14.15 18.10
CA ALA A 230 24.92 13.22 17.66
C ALA A 230 25.26 11.81 18.17
N LYS A 231 24.31 11.17 18.86
CA LYS A 231 24.42 9.74 19.19
C LYS A 231 24.67 8.95 17.90
N PRO A 232 25.63 8.01 17.87
CA PRO A 232 26.04 7.35 16.64
C PRO A 232 24.88 6.60 16.00
N PRO A 233 24.83 6.50 14.65
CA PRO A 233 23.81 5.74 13.95
C PRO A 233 23.88 4.27 14.38
N ARG A 234 22.70 3.66 14.60
CA ARG A 234 22.58 2.22 14.89
C ARG A 234 23.27 1.44 13.79
N ARG A 235 24.31 0.66 14.12
CA ARG A 235 24.83 -0.36 13.20
C ARG A 235 23.78 -1.46 13.09
N LEU A 236 23.23 -1.67 11.89
CA LEU A 236 22.47 -2.87 11.58
C LEU A 236 23.32 -4.12 11.89
N PRO A 237 22.69 -5.28 12.17
CA PRO A 237 23.43 -6.53 12.31
C PRO A 237 24.31 -6.78 11.09
N PRO A 238 25.59 -7.17 11.27
CA PRO A 238 26.43 -7.55 10.13
C PRO A 238 25.84 -8.78 9.46
N LEU A 239 25.89 -8.86 8.12
CA LEU A 239 25.39 -10.02 7.38
C LEU A 239 26.14 -11.29 7.82
N PRO A 240 25.44 -12.41 8.04
CA PRO A 240 26.10 -13.67 8.39
C PRO A 240 26.90 -14.22 7.21
N GLU A 241 28.10 -14.73 7.48
CA GLU A 241 29.00 -15.25 6.45
C GLU A 241 28.83 -16.77 6.26
N SER A 242 28.43 -17.48 7.32
CA SER A 242 28.32 -18.95 7.34
C SER A 242 27.01 -19.46 7.95
N MET A 243 26.58 -20.66 7.54
CA MET A 243 25.39 -21.32 8.09
C MET A 243 25.55 -21.59 9.59
N ASP A 244 26.77 -21.91 10.04
CA ASP A 244 27.04 -22.14 11.46
C ASP A 244 26.97 -20.85 12.28
N GLU A 245 27.33 -19.70 11.69
CA GLU A 245 27.10 -18.39 12.30
C GLU A 245 25.61 -18.09 12.43
N VAL A 246 24.80 -18.38 11.40
CA VAL A 246 23.34 -18.23 11.47
C VAL A 246 22.78 -19.06 12.62
N MET A 247 23.16 -20.34 12.73
CA MET A 247 22.68 -21.21 13.80
C MET A 247 23.08 -20.71 15.20
N LYS A 248 24.31 -20.24 15.36
CA LYS A 248 24.78 -19.66 16.62
C LYS A 248 23.99 -18.41 17.00
N ARG A 249 23.78 -17.49 16.05
CA ARG A 249 23.01 -16.27 16.27
C ARG A 249 21.54 -16.56 16.62
N MET A 250 20.95 -17.59 16.01
CA MET A 250 19.62 -18.07 16.40
C MET A 250 19.58 -18.55 17.86
N ASP A 251 20.56 -19.36 18.28
CA ASP A 251 20.63 -19.83 19.67
C ASP A 251 20.78 -18.66 20.67
N ASP A 252 21.60 -17.66 20.32
CA ASP A 252 21.77 -16.44 21.12
C ASP A 252 20.46 -15.62 21.19
N ALA A 253 19.69 -15.56 20.10
CA ALA A 253 18.38 -14.92 20.07
C ALA A 253 17.34 -15.68 20.91
N THR A 254 17.33 -17.02 20.85
CA THR A 254 16.44 -17.88 21.64
C THR A 254 16.62 -17.61 23.14
N GLN A 255 17.86 -17.50 23.60
CA GLN A 255 18.13 -17.19 25.00
C GLN A 255 17.53 -15.83 25.42
N LYS A 256 17.59 -14.82 24.55
CA LYS A 256 17.04 -13.48 24.83
C LYS A 256 15.51 -13.50 24.89
N VAL A 257 14.84 -14.19 23.96
CA VAL A 257 13.38 -14.32 23.95
C VAL A 257 12.90 -15.08 25.18
N GLN A 258 13.54 -16.20 25.52
CA GLN A 258 13.21 -16.97 26.72
C GLN A 258 13.40 -16.14 28.01
N GLN A 259 14.48 -15.37 28.11
CA GLN A 259 14.71 -14.46 29.23
C GLN A 259 13.65 -13.35 29.30
N ALA A 260 13.27 -12.76 28.17
CA ALA A 260 12.22 -11.74 28.11
C ALA A 260 10.88 -12.30 28.59
N ARG A 261 10.48 -13.49 28.11
CA ARG A 261 9.26 -14.19 28.55
C ARG A 261 9.32 -14.51 30.05
N ALA A 262 10.42 -15.10 30.53
CA ALA A 262 10.57 -15.49 31.94
C ALA A 262 10.48 -14.29 32.91
N ASN A 263 10.98 -13.13 32.48
CA ASN A 263 11.02 -11.92 33.29
C ASN A 263 9.82 -10.98 33.05
N GLY A 264 8.87 -11.35 32.18
CA GLY A 264 7.75 -10.49 31.79
C GLY A 264 8.18 -9.17 31.12
N SER A 265 9.36 -9.15 30.50
CA SER A 265 9.90 -7.98 29.79
C SER A 265 9.42 -7.96 28.33
N PRO A 266 9.43 -6.79 27.65
CA PRO A 266 9.07 -6.72 26.23
C PRO A 266 9.93 -7.66 25.38
N LEU A 267 9.28 -8.34 24.44
CA LEU A 267 9.96 -9.22 23.47
C LEU A 267 10.87 -8.40 22.53
N PRO A 268 12.02 -8.95 22.10
CA PRO A 268 12.89 -8.29 21.12
C PRO A 268 12.10 -7.84 19.89
N GLN A 269 12.46 -6.68 19.36
CA GLN A 269 11.85 -6.10 18.16
C GLN A 269 12.90 -6.03 17.06
N SER A 270 12.44 -5.99 15.81
CA SER A 270 13.33 -5.80 14.66
C SER A 270 14.15 -4.52 14.84
N PRO A 271 15.49 -4.56 14.64
CA PRO A 271 16.32 -3.37 14.67
C PRO A 271 16.16 -2.52 13.40
N TYR A 272 15.54 -3.06 12.35
CA TYR A 272 15.38 -2.41 11.05
C TYR A 272 14.25 -1.39 11.10
N THR A 273 14.60 -0.13 10.86
CA THR A 273 13.63 0.93 10.58
C THR A 273 13.06 0.78 9.18
N LEU A 274 12.02 1.54 8.86
CA LEU A 274 11.52 1.61 7.49
C LEU A 274 12.58 2.12 6.50
N ASP A 275 13.37 3.13 6.91
CA ASP A 275 14.46 3.67 6.08
C ASP A 275 15.52 2.59 5.78
N ASP A 276 15.88 1.76 6.77
CA ASP A 276 16.82 0.65 6.57
C ASP A 276 16.28 -0.38 5.56
N LYS A 277 14.99 -0.73 5.66
CA LYS A 277 14.33 -1.67 4.75
C LYS A 277 14.30 -1.13 3.32
N LEU A 278 13.93 0.14 3.14
CA LEU A 278 13.90 0.79 1.83
C LEU A 278 15.31 0.87 1.20
N ALA A 279 16.34 1.15 2.01
CA ALA A 279 17.72 1.15 1.54
C ALA A 279 18.17 -0.24 1.03
N ILE A 280 17.74 -1.32 1.68
CA ILE A 280 18.00 -2.69 1.22
C ILE A 280 17.27 -2.98 -0.10
N VAL A 281 16.01 -2.56 -0.24
CA VAL A 281 15.25 -2.72 -1.49
C VAL A 281 15.96 -2.03 -2.66
N GLU A 282 16.42 -0.79 -2.44
CA GLU A 282 17.14 0.01 -3.44
C GLU A 282 18.50 -0.60 -3.81
N ALA A 283 19.28 -1.02 -2.82
CA ALA A 283 20.58 -1.68 -3.03
C ALA A 283 20.44 -3.04 -3.72
N GLY A 284 19.32 -3.74 -3.49
CA GLY A 284 19.12 -5.12 -3.92
C GLY A 284 19.55 -6.14 -2.86
N LEU A 285 19.33 -7.41 -3.16
CA LEU A 285 19.59 -8.49 -2.22
C LEU A 285 21.09 -8.75 -2.06
N GLU A 286 21.67 -8.30 -0.95
CA GLU A 286 23.06 -8.62 -0.57
C GLU A 286 23.16 -9.84 0.35
N GLU A 287 22.21 -10.01 1.28
CA GLU A 287 22.22 -11.12 2.22
C GLU A 287 21.87 -12.44 1.51
N LYS A 288 22.79 -13.41 1.54
CA LYS A 288 22.59 -14.71 0.90
C LYS A 288 21.73 -15.69 1.71
N TYR A 289 21.58 -15.48 3.02
CA TYR A 289 20.77 -16.36 3.85
C TYR A 289 19.33 -15.86 3.89
N ILE A 290 18.46 -16.60 3.23
CA ILE A 290 17.03 -16.35 3.20
C ILE A 290 16.30 -17.42 4.03
N VAL A 291 15.13 -17.07 4.55
CA VAL A 291 14.39 -17.92 5.47
C VAL A 291 12.93 -18.06 5.05
N ARG A 292 12.39 -19.26 5.23
CA ARG A 292 10.98 -19.61 4.94
C ARG A 292 10.41 -20.43 6.07
N VAL A 293 9.27 -20.02 6.62
CA VAL A 293 8.50 -20.83 7.57
C VAL A 293 7.56 -21.76 6.81
N ILE A 294 7.53 -23.03 7.20
CA ILE A 294 6.60 -24.04 6.68
C ILE A 294 6.01 -24.86 7.82
N LYS A 295 4.83 -25.45 7.61
CA LYS A 295 4.31 -26.48 8.53
C LYS A 295 5.25 -27.69 8.51
N SER A 296 5.57 -28.24 9.67
CA SER A 296 6.53 -29.36 9.80
C SER A 296 6.11 -30.61 9.04
N SER A 297 4.81 -30.80 8.78
CA SER A 297 4.29 -31.88 7.92
C SER A 297 4.82 -31.81 6.47
N HIS A 298 5.24 -30.62 6.00
CA HIS A 298 5.86 -30.43 4.69
C HIS A 298 7.39 -30.53 4.74
N ALA A 299 8.01 -30.53 5.93
CA ALA A 299 9.47 -30.51 6.11
C ALA A 299 10.16 -31.89 6.01
N LYS A 300 9.49 -32.88 5.41
CA LYS A 300 10.02 -34.22 5.16
C LYS A 300 11.13 -34.21 4.09
N ASP A 301 11.97 -35.23 4.07
CA ASP A 301 13.07 -35.32 3.08
C ASP A 301 12.57 -35.31 1.63
N SER A 302 11.39 -35.85 1.39
CA SER A 302 10.69 -35.82 0.09
C SER A 302 9.90 -34.54 -0.19
N GLY A 303 10.01 -33.53 0.67
CA GLY A 303 9.41 -32.22 0.46
C GLY A 303 10.29 -31.32 -0.41
N ASN A 304 9.77 -30.14 -0.77
CA ASN A 304 10.50 -29.09 -1.47
C ASN A 304 10.43 -27.78 -0.65
N ILE A 305 11.24 -26.78 -1.01
CA ILE A 305 11.24 -25.47 -0.33
C ILE A 305 9.88 -24.77 -0.52
N GLY A 306 9.40 -24.73 -1.76
CA GLY A 306 8.10 -24.21 -2.15
C GLY A 306 7.19 -25.30 -2.69
N TRP A 307 5.96 -24.92 -3.01
CA TRP A 307 5.08 -25.77 -3.82
C TRP A 307 5.68 -25.93 -5.22
N VAL A 308 5.63 -27.14 -5.76
CA VAL A 308 6.09 -27.45 -7.13
C VAL A 308 4.86 -27.51 -8.01
N ASN A 309 4.84 -26.67 -9.04
CA ASN A 309 3.76 -26.62 -10.00
C ASN A 309 3.82 -27.87 -10.89
N PRO A 310 2.75 -28.70 -10.94
CA PRO A 310 2.77 -29.97 -11.65
C PRO A 310 2.79 -29.81 -13.19
N ASP A 311 2.41 -28.65 -13.70
CA ASP A 311 2.38 -28.39 -15.15
C ASP A 311 3.73 -27.90 -15.68
N THR A 312 4.54 -27.29 -14.80
CA THR A 312 5.81 -26.66 -15.19
C THR A 312 7.03 -27.30 -14.55
N ASP A 313 6.85 -28.16 -13.54
CA ASP A 313 7.89 -28.70 -12.65
C ASP A 313 8.74 -27.62 -11.95
N ARG A 314 8.25 -26.38 -11.87
CA ARG A 314 8.94 -25.26 -11.23
C ARG A 314 8.41 -25.00 -9.83
N SER A 315 9.24 -24.43 -8.97
CA SER A 315 8.81 -23.94 -7.66
C SER A 315 9.06 -22.45 -7.52
N ASN A 316 8.04 -21.75 -7.02
CA ASN A 316 8.12 -20.35 -6.66
C ASN A 316 7.91 -20.22 -5.16
N TYR A 317 8.76 -19.47 -4.50
CA TYR A 317 8.64 -19.27 -3.06
C TYR A 317 9.08 -17.89 -2.62
N TRP A 318 8.26 -17.34 -1.72
CA TRP A 318 8.49 -16.10 -1.01
C TRP A 318 9.18 -16.39 0.32
N THR A 319 10.14 -15.56 0.65
CA THR A 319 11.07 -15.65 1.78
C THR A 319 11.35 -14.23 2.30
N THR A 320 12.05 -14.12 3.42
CA THR A 320 12.76 -12.89 3.82
C THR A 320 14.22 -13.22 4.12
N THR A 321 15.05 -12.25 4.49
CA THR A 321 16.43 -12.52 4.89
C THR A 321 16.52 -12.91 6.37
N TYR A 322 17.54 -13.67 6.74
CA TYR A 322 17.67 -14.13 8.13
C TYR A 322 17.75 -12.96 9.11
N THR A 323 18.55 -11.94 8.82
CA THR A 323 18.72 -10.80 9.76
C THR A 323 17.42 -10.03 10.02
N GLN A 324 16.48 -10.00 9.07
CA GLN A 324 15.15 -9.41 9.28
C GLN A 324 14.35 -10.14 10.37
N LEU A 325 14.52 -11.47 10.49
CA LEU A 325 13.84 -12.33 11.47
C LEU A 325 14.68 -12.70 12.70
N GLU A 326 15.96 -12.34 12.75
CA GLU A 326 16.87 -12.71 13.83
C GLU A 326 16.32 -12.38 15.24
N HIS A 327 15.56 -11.29 15.36
CA HIS A 327 14.93 -10.87 16.62
C HIS A 327 13.80 -11.81 17.11
N ALA A 328 13.16 -12.56 16.21
CA ALA A 328 12.07 -13.49 16.50
C ALA A 328 12.56 -14.89 16.93
N ASP A 329 13.87 -15.13 16.89
CA ASP A 329 14.48 -16.42 17.21
C ASP A 329 13.87 -17.61 16.43
N LYS A 330 13.67 -18.75 17.09
CA LYS A 330 12.90 -19.95 16.76
C LYS A 330 11.47 -19.91 17.31
N ASP A 331 10.91 -18.75 17.66
CA ASP A 331 9.53 -18.62 18.12
C ASP A 331 8.55 -18.59 16.94
N ALA A 332 7.68 -19.61 16.86
CA ALA A 332 6.77 -19.77 15.73
C ALA A 332 5.75 -18.63 15.59
N GLU A 333 5.26 -18.10 16.71
CA GLU A 333 4.28 -17.01 16.71
C GLU A 333 4.94 -15.70 16.25
N LEU A 334 6.12 -15.38 16.80
CA LEU A 334 6.85 -14.17 16.44
C LEU A 334 7.29 -14.17 14.97
N ILE A 335 7.81 -15.31 14.48
CA ILE A 335 8.16 -15.48 13.06
C ILE A 335 6.91 -15.31 12.20
N ALA A 336 5.81 -15.99 12.53
CA ALA A 336 4.59 -15.93 11.74
C ALA A 336 4.05 -14.50 11.64
N LYS A 337 4.06 -13.77 12.75
CA LYS A 337 3.69 -12.36 12.80
C LYS A 337 4.61 -11.49 11.94
N ALA A 338 5.92 -11.69 12.02
CA ALA A 338 6.91 -10.88 11.30
C ALA A 338 6.85 -11.07 9.76
N VAL A 339 6.47 -12.26 9.29
CA VAL A 339 6.29 -12.56 7.85
C VAL A 339 4.85 -12.44 7.37
N GLY A 340 3.92 -12.00 8.23
CA GLY A 340 2.53 -11.77 7.86
C GLY A 340 1.69 -13.02 7.57
N THR A 341 2.03 -14.18 8.16
CA THR A 341 1.24 -15.42 8.01
C THR A 341 0.37 -15.69 9.23
N THR A 342 -0.79 -16.32 9.04
CA THR A 342 -1.64 -16.79 10.13
C THR A 342 -0.91 -17.85 10.95
N TYR A 343 -0.85 -17.64 12.27
CA TYR A 343 -0.30 -18.60 13.23
C TYR A 343 -1.41 -19.50 13.78
N ASP A 344 -1.20 -20.82 13.72
CA ASP A 344 -2.00 -21.82 14.42
C ASP A 344 -1.17 -22.48 15.53
N PRO A 345 -1.50 -22.26 16.83
CA PRO A 345 -0.74 -22.80 17.95
C PRO A 345 -0.84 -24.33 18.09
N LYS A 346 -1.70 -25.01 17.34
CA LYS A 346 -1.82 -26.48 17.34
C LYS A 346 -0.97 -27.16 16.27
N THR A 347 -0.27 -26.38 15.46
CA THR A 347 0.53 -26.87 14.33
C THR A 347 2.01 -26.70 14.65
N ASP A 348 2.82 -27.73 14.38
CA ASP A 348 4.27 -27.61 14.43
C ASP A 348 4.82 -26.91 13.17
N TYR A 349 5.81 -26.04 13.36
CA TYR A 349 6.46 -25.31 12.26
C TYR A 349 7.95 -25.60 12.18
N THR A 350 8.47 -25.50 10.96
CA THR A 350 9.89 -25.61 10.64
C THR A 350 10.31 -24.38 9.86
N LEU A 351 11.43 -23.77 10.26
CA LEU A 351 12.09 -22.72 9.50
C LEU A 351 13.15 -23.36 8.60
N LEU A 352 13.05 -23.10 7.30
CA LEU A 352 14.08 -23.40 6.34
C LEU A 352 15.04 -22.22 6.31
N VAL A 353 16.32 -22.45 6.63
CA VAL A 353 17.41 -21.48 6.44
C VAL A 353 18.17 -21.88 5.20
N ILE A 354 18.16 -21.03 4.17
CA ILE A 354 18.62 -21.35 2.82
C ILE A 354 19.78 -20.44 2.46
N ASP A 355 20.91 -21.01 2.02
CA ASP A 355 21.97 -20.26 1.34
C ASP A 355 21.57 -20.09 -0.13
N ALA A 356 20.98 -18.94 -0.46
CA ALA A 356 20.50 -18.63 -1.81
C ALA A 356 21.64 -18.65 -2.85
N ALA A 357 22.87 -18.32 -2.45
CA ALA A 357 24.02 -18.36 -3.33
C ALA A 357 24.49 -19.79 -3.61
N ALA A 358 24.40 -20.69 -2.63
CA ALA A 358 24.64 -22.11 -2.84
C ALA A 358 23.52 -22.75 -3.69
N ALA A 359 22.26 -22.40 -3.42
CA ALA A 359 21.10 -22.84 -4.17
C ALA A 359 21.22 -22.48 -5.65
N ALA A 360 21.58 -21.23 -5.97
CA ALA A 360 21.79 -20.77 -7.35
C ALA A 360 22.98 -21.43 -8.07
N LYS A 361 23.96 -21.97 -7.33
CA LYS A 361 25.09 -22.71 -7.93
C LYS A 361 24.72 -24.16 -8.27
N GLN A 362 23.86 -24.78 -7.47
CA GLN A 362 23.47 -26.18 -7.62
C GLN A 362 22.24 -26.36 -8.51
N GLY A 363 21.33 -25.39 -8.52
CA GLY A 363 20.08 -25.40 -9.27
C GLY A 363 19.98 -24.30 -10.33
N ASP A 364 18.81 -24.20 -10.94
CA ASP A 364 18.44 -23.10 -11.83
C ASP A 364 17.50 -22.17 -11.06
N ILE A 365 18.09 -21.45 -10.09
CA ILE A 365 17.38 -20.64 -9.10
C ILE A 365 17.81 -19.19 -9.24
N THR A 366 16.83 -18.30 -9.33
CA THR A 366 17.06 -16.85 -9.25
C THR A 366 16.30 -16.29 -8.05
N THR A 367 17.01 -15.61 -7.15
CA THR A 367 16.44 -14.95 -5.98
C THR A 367 16.63 -13.44 -6.08
N PHE A 368 15.58 -12.68 -5.82
CA PHE A 368 15.61 -11.21 -5.83
C PHE A 368 14.55 -10.61 -4.89
N ILE A 369 14.68 -9.33 -4.54
CA ILE A 369 13.63 -8.60 -3.81
C ILE A 369 12.49 -8.29 -4.78
N PRO A 370 11.25 -8.76 -4.56
CA PRO A 370 10.15 -8.67 -5.52
C PRO A 370 9.51 -7.28 -5.51
N THR A 371 9.84 -6.47 -6.52
CA THR A 371 9.12 -5.23 -6.81
C THR A 371 8.19 -5.41 -8.00
N TYR A 372 7.27 -4.46 -8.22
CA TYR A 372 6.42 -4.44 -9.41
C TYR A 372 7.21 -4.65 -10.70
N ASP A 373 8.36 -4.01 -10.79
CA ASP A 373 9.22 -4.08 -11.96
C ASP A 373 9.87 -5.42 -12.18
N ARG A 374 10.31 -6.05 -11.10
CA ARG A 374 11.05 -7.30 -11.18
C ARG A 374 10.11 -8.45 -11.46
N ILE A 375 8.96 -8.50 -10.79
CA ILE A 375 7.92 -9.49 -11.08
C ILE A 375 7.26 -9.20 -12.44
N GLY A 376 6.92 -7.95 -12.75
CA GLY A 376 6.36 -7.58 -14.05
C GLY A 376 7.32 -7.79 -15.21
N GLY A 377 8.62 -7.53 -15.01
CA GLY A 377 9.68 -7.85 -15.96
C GLY A 377 9.82 -9.36 -16.21
N LEU A 378 9.77 -10.15 -15.13
CA LEU A 378 9.76 -11.61 -15.21
C LEU A 378 8.52 -12.12 -15.96
N ALA A 379 7.33 -11.64 -15.57
CA ALA A 379 6.06 -11.97 -16.23
C ALA A 379 6.11 -11.65 -17.72
N LYS A 380 6.57 -10.47 -18.13
CA LYS A 380 6.74 -10.12 -19.55
C LYS A 380 7.71 -11.02 -20.31
N SER A 381 8.71 -11.56 -19.63
CA SER A 381 9.70 -12.44 -20.25
C SER A 381 9.19 -13.87 -20.45
N GLU A 382 8.20 -14.31 -19.67
CA GLU A 382 7.70 -15.70 -19.69
C GLU A 382 6.26 -15.85 -20.20
N MET A 383 5.38 -14.86 -19.97
CA MET A 383 3.97 -14.85 -20.39
C MET A 383 3.84 -14.28 -21.80
N THR A 384 4.31 -15.03 -22.80
CA THR A 384 4.31 -14.57 -24.22
C THR A 384 2.91 -14.43 -24.82
N ASP A 385 1.90 -14.98 -24.17
CA ASP A 385 0.49 -14.99 -24.53
C ASP A 385 -0.30 -13.79 -23.96
N VAL A 386 0.29 -13.01 -23.06
CA VAL A 386 -0.34 -11.83 -22.45
C VAL A 386 0.33 -10.55 -22.98
N ASP A 387 -0.48 -9.53 -23.34
CA ASP A 387 0.06 -8.25 -23.79
C ASP A 387 0.94 -7.62 -22.70
N PRO A 388 2.23 -7.35 -22.97
CA PRO A 388 3.11 -6.68 -22.02
C PRO A 388 2.57 -5.36 -21.45
N LYS A 389 1.73 -4.63 -22.19
CA LYS A 389 1.08 -3.40 -21.72
C LYS A 389 0.02 -3.66 -20.66
N LEU A 390 -0.65 -4.82 -20.69
CA LEU A 390 -1.57 -5.23 -19.63
C LEU A 390 -0.78 -5.58 -18.37
N ILE A 391 0.37 -6.25 -18.51
CA ILE A 391 1.26 -6.52 -17.37
C ILE A 391 1.75 -5.21 -16.74
N ASP A 392 2.17 -4.23 -17.54
CA ASP A 392 2.60 -2.92 -17.06
C ASP A 392 1.47 -2.14 -16.36
N GLN A 393 0.21 -2.32 -16.80
CA GLN A 393 -0.97 -1.72 -16.15
C GLN A 393 -1.39 -2.48 -14.88
N ALA A 394 -1.18 -3.79 -14.84
CA ALA A 394 -1.57 -4.65 -13.73
C ALA A 394 -0.57 -4.57 -12.57
N MET A 395 0.71 -4.38 -12.88
CA MET A 395 1.81 -4.36 -11.92
C MET A 395 2.11 -2.95 -11.45
N THR A 396 1.11 -2.29 -10.85
CA THR A 396 1.27 -0.98 -10.23
C THR A 396 0.64 -0.97 -8.84
N PRO A 397 1.01 0.00 -7.96
CA PRO A 397 0.33 0.20 -6.70
C PRO A 397 -1.18 0.36 -6.88
N GLU A 398 -1.59 1.19 -7.84
CA GLU A 398 -2.99 1.55 -8.08
C GLU A 398 -3.82 0.32 -8.46
N TYR A 399 -3.32 -0.52 -9.38
CA TYR A 399 -4.06 -1.69 -9.77
C TYR A 399 -4.01 -2.81 -8.73
N SER A 400 -2.99 -2.85 -7.86
CA SER A 400 -2.93 -3.85 -6.79
C SER A 400 -3.98 -3.59 -5.70
N GLU A 401 -4.26 -2.32 -5.40
CA GLU A 401 -5.40 -1.95 -4.55
C GLU A 401 -6.72 -2.42 -5.17
N ARG A 402 -6.96 -2.08 -6.45
CA ARG A 402 -8.18 -2.51 -7.16
C ARG A 402 -8.30 -4.04 -7.26
N TYR A 403 -7.20 -4.72 -7.52
CA TYR A 403 -7.16 -6.17 -7.58
C TYR A 403 -7.51 -6.81 -6.23
N ALA A 404 -7.02 -6.25 -5.12
CA ALA A 404 -7.35 -6.75 -3.80
C ALA A 404 -8.84 -6.67 -3.48
N GLU A 405 -9.50 -5.57 -3.87
CA GLU A 405 -10.94 -5.42 -3.73
C GLU A 405 -11.71 -6.45 -4.56
N LEU A 406 -11.33 -6.60 -5.83
CA LEU A 406 -11.97 -7.56 -6.73
C LEU A 406 -11.77 -9.00 -6.23
N PHE A 407 -10.60 -9.29 -5.66
CA PHE A 407 -10.29 -10.60 -5.07
C PHE A 407 -11.15 -10.87 -3.83
N GLU A 408 -11.32 -9.89 -2.94
CA GLU A 408 -12.20 -9.98 -1.77
C GLU A 408 -13.67 -10.19 -2.19
N GLN A 409 -14.19 -9.38 -3.11
CA GLN A 409 -15.55 -9.48 -3.64
C GLN A 409 -15.81 -10.83 -4.35
N ALA A 410 -14.82 -11.36 -5.06
CA ALA A 410 -14.90 -12.69 -5.64
C ALA A 410 -15.06 -13.75 -4.55
N GLY A 411 -14.29 -13.65 -3.47
CA GLY A 411 -14.43 -14.51 -2.28
C GLY A 411 -15.82 -14.45 -1.64
N GLU A 412 -16.39 -13.25 -1.48
CA GLU A 412 -17.74 -13.05 -0.90
C GLU A 412 -18.85 -13.65 -1.77
N THR A 413 -18.67 -13.62 -3.09
CA THR A 413 -19.62 -14.15 -4.07
C THR A 413 -19.37 -15.63 -4.42
N GLY A 414 -18.29 -16.22 -3.91
CA GLY A 414 -17.88 -17.59 -4.22
C GLY A 414 -17.31 -17.77 -5.63
N ALA A 415 -16.92 -16.68 -6.29
CA ALA A 415 -16.28 -16.73 -7.59
C ALA A 415 -14.82 -17.17 -7.45
N ASP A 416 -14.42 -18.15 -8.25
CA ASP A 416 -13.02 -18.55 -8.41
C ASP A 416 -12.39 -17.71 -9.52
N LEU A 417 -11.44 -16.84 -9.19
CA LEU A 417 -10.77 -16.01 -10.19
C LEU A 417 -9.73 -16.80 -10.98
N SER A 418 -9.19 -17.90 -10.46
CA SER A 418 -8.24 -18.74 -11.19
C SER A 418 -8.91 -19.56 -12.30
N ASP A 419 -10.24 -19.70 -12.27
CA ASP A 419 -11.04 -20.25 -13.37
C ASP A 419 -11.47 -19.13 -14.34
N SER A 420 -11.15 -19.30 -15.62
CA SER A 420 -11.36 -18.25 -16.63
C SER A 420 -12.83 -17.93 -16.87
N ASP A 421 -13.73 -18.92 -16.80
CA ASP A 421 -15.15 -18.69 -17.06
C ASP A 421 -15.79 -18.00 -15.86
N SER A 422 -15.47 -18.47 -14.65
CA SER A 422 -15.86 -17.86 -13.38
C SER A 422 -15.36 -16.41 -13.26
N LEU A 423 -14.10 -16.12 -13.60
CA LEU A 423 -13.57 -14.76 -13.60
C LEU A 423 -14.35 -13.85 -14.57
N VAL A 424 -14.64 -14.33 -15.78
CA VAL A 424 -15.37 -13.53 -16.78
C VAL A 424 -16.80 -13.26 -16.32
N ASP A 425 -17.46 -14.23 -15.70
CA ASP A 425 -18.81 -14.03 -15.17
C ASP A 425 -18.83 -13.11 -13.95
N PHE A 426 -17.83 -13.21 -13.07
CA PHE A 426 -17.61 -12.26 -11.98
C PHE A 426 -17.35 -10.84 -12.51
N ALA A 427 -16.46 -10.69 -13.50
CA ALA A 427 -16.16 -9.39 -14.08
C ALA A 427 -17.42 -8.73 -14.67
N LYS A 428 -18.28 -9.51 -15.34
CA LYS A 428 -19.59 -9.03 -15.82
C LYS A 428 -20.51 -8.63 -14.67
N SER A 429 -20.57 -9.41 -13.58
CA SER A 429 -21.42 -9.07 -12.43
C SER A 429 -20.97 -7.82 -11.71
N GLN A 430 -19.66 -7.53 -11.71
CA GLN A 430 -19.09 -6.28 -11.19
C GLN A 430 -19.17 -5.11 -12.17
N GLY A 431 -19.78 -5.30 -13.35
CA GLY A 431 -19.91 -4.24 -14.36
C GLY A 431 -18.60 -3.83 -15.03
N LEU A 432 -17.54 -4.65 -14.95
CA LEU A 432 -16.26 -4.34 -15.56
C LEU A 432 -16.38 -4.29 -17.09
N SER A 433 -15.74 -3.30 -17.70
CA SER A 433 -15.59 -3.22 -19.15
C SER A 433 -14.73 -4.39 -19.68
N PRO A 434 -14.77 -4.67 -21.00
CA PRO A 434 -13.88 -5.67 -21.59
C PRO A 434 -12.40 -5.40 -21.31
N LYS A 435 -11.98 -4.12 -21.27
CA LYS A 435 -10.59 -3.76 -20.99
C LYS A 435 -10.21 -4.05 -19.54
N GLU A 436 -11.08 -3.73 -18.59
CA GLU A 436 -10.86 -4.02 -17.16
C GLU A 436 -10.87 -5.51 -16.89
N THR A 437 -11.71 -6.27 -17.61
CA THR A 437 -11.74 -7.74 -17.54
C THR A 437 -10.41 -8.33 -17.99
N GLU A 438 -9.84 -7.86 -19.11
CA GLU A 438 -8.53 -8.34 -19.58
C GLU A 438 -7.40 -7.93 -18.62
N LEU A 439 -7.52 -6.77 -17.95
CA LEU A 439 -6.57 -6.35 -16.94
C LEU A 439 -6.65 -7.23 -15.68
N LEU A 440 -7.86 -7.61 -15.25
CA LEU A 440 -8.09 -8.53 -14.13
C LEU A 440 -7.52 -9.91 -14.44
N LYS A 441 -7.77 -10.43 -15.65
CA LYS A 441 -7.16 -11.68 -16.13
C LYS A 441 -5.64 -11.61 -16.08
N ALA A 442 -5.04 -10.55 -16.61
CA ALA A 442 -3.58 -10.40 -16.61
C ALA A 442 -3.01 -10.43 -15.18
N ARG A 443 -3.62 -9.69 -14.24
CA ARG A 443 -3.19 -9.67 -12.84
C ARG A 443 -3.39 -11.01 -12.13
N GLN A 444 -4.51 -11.67 -12.38
CA GLN A 444 -4.81 -12.98 -11.81
C GLN A 444 -3.83 -14.03 -12.33
N ILE A 445 -3.49 -14.05 -13.62
CA ILE A 445 -2.47 -14.96 -14.16
C ILE A 445 -1.11 -14.70 -13.48
N ILE A 446 -0.76 -13.44 -13.21
CA ILE A 446 0.46 -13.11 -12.48
C ILE A 446 0.40 -13.63 -11.03
N ASN A 447 -0.75 -13.54 -10.37
CA ASN A 447 -0.95 -14.14 -9.05
C ASN A 447 -0.79 -15.66 -9.11
N ASP A 448 -1.50 -16.34 -10.00
CA ASP A 448 -1.48 -17.80 -10.11
C ASP A 448 -0.06 -18.33 -10.43
N LYS A 449 0.68 -17.64 -11.30
CA LYS A 449 2.03 -18.06 -11.71
C LYS A 449 3.11 -17.66 -10.73
N TYR A 450 3.07 -16.44 -10.18
CA TYR A 450 4.19 -15.87 -9.41
C TYR A 450 3.87 -15.66 -7.92
N GLY A 451 2.63 -15.87 -7.48
CA GLY A 451 2.21 -15.66 -6.10
C GLY A 451 2.17 -14.19 -5.68
N ALA A 452 2.12 -13.26 -6.63
CA ALA A 452 1.90 -11.84 -6.35
C ALA A 452 0.42 -11.60 -6.07
N ASN A 453 -0.02 -12.01 -4.88
CA ASN A 453 -1.42 -12.05 -4.48
C ASN A 453 -2.02 -10.66 -4.18
N GLU A 454 -3.21 -10.62 -3.59
CA GLU A 454 -3.93 -9.42 -3.16
C GLU A 454 -3.21 -8.59 -2.09
N GLN A 455 -2.24 -9.19 -1.40
CA GLN A 455 -1.43 -8.51 -0.37
C GLN A 455 -0.11 -7.99 -0.92
N PHE A 456 0.23 -8.30 -2.18
CA PHE A 456 1.48 -7.89 -2.79
C PHE A 456 1.53 -6.37 -3.01
N LEU A 457 2.43 -5.70 -2.27
CA LEU A 457 2.61 -4.25 -2.34
C LEU A 457 3.57 -3.81 -3.46
N GLY A 458 4.35 -4.72 -4.03
CA GLY A 458 5.31 -4.42 -5.10
C GLY A 458 6.43 -3.44 -4.76
N ILE A 459 6.62 -3.13 -3.47
CA ILE A 459 7.71 -2.30 -2.95
C ILE A 459 8.84 -3.14 -2.33
N GLY A 460 8.79 -4.47 -2.44
CA GLY A 460 9.78 -5.37 -1.85
C GLY A 460 9.71 -5.51 -0.33
N ILE A 461 8.60 -5.09 0.29
CA ILE A 461 8.34 -5.19 1.73
C ILE A 461 6.94 -5.79 1.91
N THR A 462 6.80 -6.74 2.83
CA THR A 462 5.53 -7.41 3.12
C THR A 462 4.53 -6.44 3.74
N LYS A 463 3.24 -6.60 3.42
CA LYS A 463 2.14 -5.95 4.16
C LYS A 463 2.01 -6.56 5.56
N ASP A 464 1.97 -5.74 6.60
CA ASP A 464 1.67 -6.26 7.94
C ASP A 464 0.16 -6.53 8.06
N VAL A 465 -0.24 -7.79 7.99
CA VAL A 465 -1.65 -8.18 8.12
C VAL A 465 -2.26 -7.88 9.50
N ASN A 466 -1.44 -7.57 10.50
CA ASN A 466 -1.89 -7.22 11.85
C ASN A 466 -2.06 -5.71 12.06
N SER A 467 -1.69 -4.89 11.07
CA SER A 467 -1.75 -3.44 11.13
C SER A 467 -2.20 -2.90 9.77
N PRO A 468 -3.39 -2.27 9.65
CA PRO A 468 -3.96 -1.86 8.36
C PRO A 468 -3.00 -1.07 7.44
N ASP A 469 -2.13 -0.25 8.03
CA ASP A 469 -1.10 0.55 7.32
C ASP A 469 0.35 0.07 7.60
N GLY A 470 0.51 -1.10 8.21
CA GLY A 470 1.80 -1.58 8.69
C GLY A 470 2.65 -2.22 7.58
N LEU A 471 3.97 -2.07 7.71
CA LEU A 471 4.96 -2.66 6.82
C LEU A 471 5.82 -3.67 7.57
N GLY A 472 5.90 -4.89 7.03
CA GLY A 472 6.62 -6.03 7.56
C GLY A 472 8.10 -6.04 7.20
N THR A 473 8.63 -7.21 6.86
CA THR A 473 10.05 -7.41 6.52
C THR A 473 10.31 -7.19 5.03
N VAL A 474 11.58 -7.01 4.65
CA VAL A 474 11.96 -7.01 3.22
C VAL A 474 11.74 -8.40 2.65
N GLU A 475 11.03 -8.48 1.54
CA GLU A 475 10.69 -9.71 0.86
C GLU A 475 11.82 -10.16 -0.07
N THR A 476 11.88 -11.46 -0.27
CA THR A 476 12.67 -12.10 -1.30
C THR A 476 11.79 -13.11 -2.01
N TYR A 477 11.95 -13.20 -3.32
CA TYR A 477 11.25 -14.12 -4.19
C TYR A 477 12.28 -14.98 -4.90
N SER A 478 12.05 -16.29 -4.93
CA SER A 478 12.86 -17.23 -5.66
C SER A 478 12.04 -17.95 -6.73
N LEU A 479 12.54 -17.93 -7.96
CA LEU A 479 12.09 -18.77 -9.07
C LEU A 479 13.08 -19.92 -9.20
N ASP A 480 12.64 -21.12 -8.87
CA ASP A 480 13.42 -22.36 -8.96
C ASP A 480 12.87 -23.22 -10.10
N LYS A 481 13.64 -23.31 -11.19
CA LYS A 481 13.26 -24.10 -12.37
C LYS A 481 13.62 -25.58 -12.24
N LYS A 482 14.35 -25.98 -11.19
CA LYS A 482 14.78 -27.36 -10.94
C LYS A 482 14.73 -27.65 -9.43
N PRO A 483 13.53 -27.67 -8.83
CA PRO A 483 13.38 -27.80 -7.39
C PRO A 483 13.98 -29.09 -6.86
N GLY A 484 14.92 -28.95 -5.93
CA GLY A 484 15.51 -30.06 -5.18
C GLY A 484 14.61 -30.52 -4.03
N LEU A 485 14.80 -31.76 -3.60
CA LEU A 485 14.18 -32.30 -2.40
C LEU A 485 14.91 -31.77 -1.14
N LEU A 486 14.16 -31.49 -0.08
CA LEU A 486 14.71 -30.92 1.16
C LEU A 486 15.83 -31.78 1.76
N GLY A 487 15.71 -33.11 1.71
CA GLY A 487 16.74 -34.02 2.20
C GLY A 487 18.06 -33.90 1.43
N ASP A 488 17.98 -33.82 0.10
CA ASP A 488 19.16 -33.71 -0.77
C ASP A 488 19.85 -32.34 -0.63
N LEU A 489 19.05 -31.28 -0.54
CA LEU A 489 19.53 -29.91 -0.36
C LEU A 489 20.19 -29.71 1.02
N GLU A 490 19.68 -30.37 2.06
CA GLU A 490 20.31 -30.35 3.37
C GLU A 490 21.63 -31.13 3.39
N GLN A 491 21.67 -32.30 2.75
CA GLN A 491 22.90 -33.09 2.61
C GLN A 491 23.98 -32.36 1.81
N SER A 492 23.61 -31.57 0.80
CA SER A 492 24.54 -30.75 0.02
C SER A 492 24.90 -29.41 0.70
N GLY A 493 24.32 -29.12 1.86
CA GLY A 493 24.60 -27.90 2.63
C GLY A 493 23.95 -26.63 2.08
N VAL A 494 22.97 -26.75 1.17
CA VAL A 494 22.22 -25.60 0.62
C VAL A 494 21.24 -25.02 1.65
N LEU A 495 20.68 -25.86 2.52
CA LEU A 495 19.76 -25.42 3.56
C LEU A 495 19.97 -26.17 4.88
N LYS A 496 19.41 -25.62 5.97
CA LYS A 496 19.17 -26.33 7.22
C LYS A 496 17.71 -26.18 7.63
N ARG A 497 17.11 -27.28 8.11
CA ARG A 497 15.79 -27.27 8.75
C ARG A 497 15.93 -27.01 10.24
N VAL A 498 15.19 -26.04 10.77
CA VAL A 498 15.17 -25.67 12.19
C VAL A 498 13.75 -25.81 12.71
N GLY A 499 13.52 -26.73 13.66
CA GLY A 499 12.23 -26.84 14.34
C GLY A 499 11.94 -25.57 15.16
N LEU A 500 10.72 -25.05 15.04
CA LEU A 500 10.28 -23.88 15.77
C LEU A 500 9.56 -24.27 17.07
N THR A 501 9.64 -23.40 18.06
CA THR A 501 8.99 -23.55 19.37
C THR A 501 7.67 -22.79 19.38
N SER A 502 6.62 -23.46 19.85
CA SER A 502 5.34 -22.82 20.21
C SER A 502 5.27 -22.67 21.72
N TYR A 503 4.85 -21.49 22.19
CA TYR A 503 4.76 -21.15 23.62
C TYR A 503 3.32 -21.12 24.13
#